data_AF-A0A2S9YW18-F1
#
_entry.id   AF-A0A2S9YW18-F1
#
_cell.length_a   1.000
_cell.length_b   1.000
_cell.length_c   1.000
_cell.angle_alpha   90.00
_cell.angle_beta   90.00
_cell.angle_gamma   90.00
#
_symmetry.space_group_name_H-M   'P 1'
#
loop_
_entity.id
_entity.type
_entity.pdbx_description
1 polymer ?
#
loop_
_entity_poly.entity_id
_entity_poly.type
_entity_poly.pdbx_seq_one_letter_code
_entity_poly.pdbx_strand_id
1 'polypeptide(L)'
;MSAPVSQASPQLERFVEQLVELDLDPAQLREDPTGERWLPHALRQTVRNDPACRQELAEFVEMELALLDVHEPCDVFFTRQVMDRLPRIEAIDDRRRNWILASAYALAIGVAYLLLGPLLSSNQLTAWVDPVHDWYHAHAVEAGGMWMVLLLAACALALVPAGSGRRVDA
;
A
#
# COMPACT_ATOMS: atom_id res chain seq x y z
N MET A 1 40.37 14.53 23.85
CA MET A 1 39.48 15.16 24.84
C MET A 1 38.10 14.57 24.63
N SER A 2 37.80 13.49 25.34
CA SER A 2 36.48 12.84 25.28
C SER A 2 35.57 13.60 26.23
N ALA A 3 34.46 14.14 25.71
CA ALA A 3 33.42 14.74 26.54
C ALA A 3 32.95 13.71 27.60
N PRO A 4 32.60 14.14 28.82
CA PRO A 4 31.95 13.24 29.75
C PRO A 4 30.62 12.79 29.11
N VAL A 5 30.48 11.49 28.90
CA VAL A 5 29.17 10.89 28.67
C VAL A 5 28.37 11.19 29.92
N SER A 6 27.50 12.21 29.88
CA SER A 6 26.53 12.45 30.94
C SER A 6 25.77 11.14 31.12
N GLN A 7 26.04 10.44 32.22
CA GLN A 7 25.24 9.29 32.61
C GLN A 7 23.86 9.85 32.94
N ALA A 8 22.95 9.81 31.96
CA ALA A 8 21.58 10.19 32.16
C ALA A 8 21.04 9.38 33.33
N SER A 9 20.24 10.03 34.19
CA SER A 9 19.63 9.29 35.28
C SER A 9 18.70 8.23 34.66
N PRO A 10 18.58 7.02 35.25
CA PRO A 10 17.70 5.99 34.73
C PRO A 10 16.22 6.40 34.73
N GLN A 11 15.89 7.51 35.41
CA GLN A 11 14.58 8.14 35.39
C GLN A 11 14.40 9.03 34.16
N LEU A 12 15.43 9.78 33.77
CA LEU A 12 15.44 10.62 32.57
C LEU A 12 15.33 9.76 31.31
N GLU A 13 16.07 8.64 31.24
CA GLU A 13 16.01 7.71 30.11
C GLU A 13 14.59 7.14 29.92
N ARG A 14 13.96 6.68 31.01
CA ARG A 14 12.57 6.21 30.99
C ARG A 14 11.58 7.30 30.61
N PHE A 15 11.81 8.54 31.02
CA PHE A 15 10.97 9.67 30.64
C PHE A 15 11.05 9.96 29.14
N VAL A 16 12.26 9.97 28.58
CA VAL A 16 12.49 10.18 27.13
C VAL A 16 11.89 9.04 26.31
N GLU A 17 12.07 7.78 26.73
CA GLU A 17 11.46 6.62 26.06
C GLU A 17 9.94 6.76 26.00
N GLN A 18 9.31 7.14 27.13
CA GLN A 18 7.87 7.38 27.19
C GLN A 18 7.41 8.59 26.38
N LEU A 19 8.24 9.62 26.20
CA LEU A 19 7.92 10.76 25.35
C LEU A 19 7.90 10.37 23.87
N VAL A 20 8.86 9.56 23.42
CA VAL A 20 8.97 9.12 22.02
C VAL A 20 7.85 8.15 21.64
N GLU A 21 7.31 7.40 22.60
CA GLU A 21 6.14 6.53 22.38
C GLU A 21 4.82 7.29 22.20
N LEU A 22 4.76 8.59 22.52
CA LEU A 22 3.55 9.39 22.34
C LEU A 22 3.33 9.74 20.87
N ASP A 23 2.19 9.35 20.34
CA ASP A 23 1.69 9.83 19.06
C ASP A 23 1.07 11.23 19.24
N LEU A 24 1.80 12.27 18.83
CA LEU A 24 1.45 13.67 19.08
C LEU A 24 1.10 14.39 17.77
N ASP A 25 -0.02 15.12 17.78
CA ASP A 25 -0.41 15.96 16.66
C ASP A 25 0.45 17.25 16.65
N PRO A 26 1.12 17.57 15.52
CA PRO A 26 1.82 18.84 15.28
C PRO A 26 1.05 20.10 15.71
N ALA A 27 -0.26 20.13 15.50
CA ALA A 27 -1.10 21.27 15.88
C ALA A 27 -1.14 21.44 17.41
N GLN A 28 -1.20 20.34 18.16
CA GLN A 28 -1.25 20.36 19.62
C GLN A 28 0.07 20.85 20.23
N LEU A 29 1.21 20.47 19.63
CA LEU A 29 2.53 20.95 20.06
C LEU A 29 2.69 22.46 19.85
N ARG A 30 2.15 23.02 18.76
CA ARG A 30 2.18 24.47 18.50
C ARG A 30 1.28 25.25 19.45
N GLU A 31 0.10 24.72 19.77
CA GLU A 31 -0.87 25.38 20.66
C GLU A 31 -0.49 25.28 22.14
N ASP A 32 0.12 24.18 22.55
CA ASP A 32 0.52 23.92 23.94
C ASP A 32 1.93 23.31 24.01
N PRO A 33 3.00 24.12 23.85
CA PRO A 33 4.37 23.64 23.92
C PRO A 33 4.77 23.17 25.34
N THR A 34 3.96 23.49 26.36
CA THR A 34 4.20 23.08 27.74
C THR A 34 3.67 21.69 28.08
N GLY A 35 2.82 21.12 27.23
CA GLY A 35 2.24 19.80 27.43
C GLY A 35 1.18 19.74 28.53
N GLU A 36 0.56 20.85 28.92
CA GLU A 36 -0.44 20.81 29.99
C GLU A 36 -1.73 20.03 29.60
N ARG A 37 -2.03 19.94 28.30
CA ARG A 37 -3.23 19.27 27.76
C ARG A 37 -2.93 17.88 27.22
N TRP A 38 -1.82 17.70 26.51
CA TRP A 38 -1.50 16.45 25.83
C TRP A 38 -0.57 15.54 26.63
N LEU A 39 0.25 16.07 27.55
CA LEU A 39 1.18 15.25 28.32
C LEU A 39 0.42 14.47 29.41
N PRO A 40 0.55 13.13 29.46
CA PRO A 40 -0.01 12.31 30.52
C PRO A 40 0.35 12.83 31.92
N HIS A 41 -0.60 12.75 32.85
CA HIS A 41 -0.44 13.30 34.20
C HIS A 41 0.81 12.76 34.92
N ALA A 42 1.15 11.48 34.74
CA ALA A 42 2.35 10.87 35.31
C ALA A 42 3.64 11.57 34.82
N LEU A 43 3.74 11.83 33.53
CA LEU A 43 4.89 12.53 32.92
C LEU A 43 4.95 14.00 33.35
N ARG A 44 3.80 14.67 33.47
CA ARG A 44 3.74 16.05 34.02
C ARG A 44 4.27 16.14 35.44
N GLN A 45 3.98 15.15 36.29
CA GLN A 45 4.55 15.10 37.64
C GLN A 45 6.06 14.93 37.59
N THR A 46 6.58 14.08 36.72
CA THR A 46 8.03 13.90 36.52
C THR A 46 8.73 15.20 36.12
N VAL A 47 8.15 15.95 35.17
CA VAL A 47 8.67 17.27 34.72
C VAL A 47 8.62 18.34 35.80
N ARG A 48 7.61 18.29 36.68
CA ARG A 48 7.51 19.21 37.83
C ARG A 48 8.58 18.90 38.88
N ASN A 49 8.86 17.62 39.10
CA ASN A 49 9.76 17.17 40.15
C ASN A 49 11.24 17.19 39.73
N ASP A 50 11.55 17.04 38.45
CA ASP A 50 12.92 16.97 37.93
C ASP A 50 13.19 18.06 36.87
N PRO A 51 14.12 19.00 37.12
CA PRO A 51 14.48 20.01 36.14
C PRO A 51 15.14 19.43 34.87
N ALA A 52 15.82 18.28 34.95
CA ALA A 52 16.42 17.65 33.77
C ALA A 52 15.34 17.15 32.80
N CYS A 53 14.29 16.52 33.31
CA CYS A 53 13.14 16.09 32.50
C CYS A 53 12.41 17.28 31.85
N ARG A 54 12.40 18.45 32.50
CA ARG A 54 11.83 19.67 31.93
C ARG A 54 12.65 20.20 30.75
N GLN A 55 13.97 20.11 30.84
CA GLN A 55 14.85 20.50 29.76
C GLN A 55 14.67 19.57 28.55
N GLU A 56 14.68 18.25 28.77
CA GLU A 56 14.44 17.27 27.70
C GLU A 56 13.08 17.46 27.03
N LEU A 57 12.02 17.76 27.79
CA LEU A 57 10.71 18.06 27.21
C LEU A 57 10.77 19.27 26.27
N ALA A 58 11.47 20.33 26.66
CA ALA A 58 11.61 21.53 25.83
C ALA A 58 12.41 21.23 24.55
N GLU A 59 13.51 20.48 24.67
CA GLU A 59 14.35 20.06 23.53
C GLU A 59 13.56 19.15 22.58
N PHE A 60 12.76 18.22 23.11
CA PHE A 60 11.87 17.38 22.33
C PHE A 60 10.85 18.20 21.53
N VAL A 61 10.12 19.12 22.18
CA VAL A 61 9.12 19.96 21.51
C VAL A 61 9.76 20.86 20.45
N GLU A 62 10.94 21.43 20.73
CA GLU A 62 11.68 22.24 19.77
C GLU A 62 12.10 21.41 18.54
N MET A 63 12.64 20.21 18.75
CA MET A 63 13.05 19.31 17.69
C MET A 63 11.87 18.86 16.83
N GLU A 64 10.76 18.44 17.44
CA GLU A 64 9.56 18.03 16.72
C GLU A 64 8.99 19.18 15.87
N LEU A 65 8.89 20.39 16.44
CA LEU A 65 8.43 21.56 15.70
C LEU A 65 9.38 21.93 14.55
N ALA A 66 10.69 21.81 14.76
CA ALA A 66 11.68 22.05 13.71
C ALA A 66 11.53 21.03 12.57
N LEU A 67 11.38 19.74 12.86
CA LEU A 67 11.13 18.68 11.88
C LEU A 67 9.86 18.95 11.06
N LEU A 68 8.80 19.45 11.70
CA LEU A 68 7.53 19.75 11.07
C LEU A 68 7.57 20.99 10.16
N ASP A 69 8.43 21.96 10.46
CA ASP A 69 8.64 23.14 9.61
C ASP A 69 9.43 22.81 8.33
N VAL A 70 10.13 21.66 8.27
CA VAL A 70 10.81 21.17 7.07
C VAL A 70 9.82 20.55 6.05
N HIS A 71 8.53 20.43 6.37
CA HIS A 71 7.52 20.13 5.33
C HIS A 71 7.30 21.38 4.46
N GLU A 72 8.20 21.47 3.50
CA GLU A 72 8.25 22.38 2.36
C GLU A 72 6.83 22.72 1.89
N PRO A 73 6.50 24.01 1.68
CA PRO A 73 5.24 24.35 1.03
C PRO A 73 5.26 23.62 -0.30
N CYS A 74 4.28 22.75 -0.52
CA CYS A 74 4.11 22.04 -1.78
C CYS A 74 3.84 23.11 -2.84
N ASP A 75 4.92 23.64 -3.42
CA ASP A 75 4.85 24.78 -4.31
C ASP A 75 4.19 24.29 -5.58
N VAL A 76 2.93 24.67 -5.74
CA VAL A 76 2.10 24.33 -6.89
C VAL A 76 2.81 24.74 -8.19
N PHE A 77 3.66 25.75 -8.15
CA PHE A 77 4.49 26.15 -9.28
C PHE A 77 5.65 25.19 -9.53
N PHE A 78 6.32 24.69 -8.49
CA PHE A 78 7.32 23.63 -8.62
C PHE A 78 6.71 22.35 -9.18
N THR A 79 5.57 21.90 -8.63
CA THR A 79 4.85 20.73 -9.16
C THR A 79 4.49 20.93 -10.63
N ARG A 80 3.97 22.11 -11.01
CA ARG A 80 3.66 22.41 -12.41
C ARG A 80 4.90 22.41 -13.29
N GLN A 81 6.00 22.98 -12.83
CA GLN A 81 7.25 23.07 -13.59
C GLN A 81 7.92 21.70 -13.75
N VAL A 82 7.81 20.81 -12.75
CA VAL A 82 8.25 19.42 -12.85
C VAL A 82 7.35 18.63 -13.80
N MET A 83 6.03 18.77 -13.67
CA MET A 83 5.07 18.10 -14.57
C MET A 83 5.23 18.52 -16.04
N ASP A 84 5.54 19.79 -16.30
CA ASP A 84 5.80 20.30 -17.65
C ASP A 84 7.14 19.79 -18.24
N ARG A 85 8.08 19.34 -17.39
CA ARG A 85 9.39 18.81 -17.80
C ARG A 85 9.51 17.30 -17.78
N LEU A 86 8.51 16.58 -17.28
CA LEU A 86 8.51 15.13 -17.37
C LEU A 86 8.37 14.74 -18.85
N PRO A 87 9.24 13.85 -19.38
CA PRO A 87 9.04 13.31 -20.71
C PRO A 87 7.65 12.65 -20.72
N ARG A 88 6.85 12.95 -21.75
CA ARG A 88 5.60 12.22 -21.97
C ARG A 88 5.97 10.76 -22.20
N ILE A 89 5.92 9.97 -21.14
CA ILE A 89 6.01 8.54 -21.24
C ILE A 89 4.79 8.18 -22.08
N GLU A 90 5.01 7.74 -23.33
CA GLU A 90 3.95 7.19 -24.15
C GLU A 90 3.27 6.12 -23.30
N ALA A 91 2.04 6.42 -22.87
CA ALA A 91 1.22 5.47 -22.15
C ALA A 91 1.24 4.20 -23.01
N ILE A 92 1.72 3.09 -22.44
CA ILE A 92 1.70 1.80 -23.10
C ILE A 92 0.27 1.62 -23.60
N ASP A 93 0.12 1.55 -24.93
CA ASP A 93 -1.16 1.48 -25.63
C ASP A 93 -2.10 0.56 -24.85
N ASP A 94 -3.20 1.10 -24.30
CA ASP A 94 -4.05 0.38 -23.34
C ASP A 94 -4.53 -0.94 -23.92
N ARG A 95 -4.64 -1.00 -25.26
CA ARG A 95 -4.95 -2.21 -26.02
C ARG A 95 -3.88 -3.29 -25.88
N ARG A 96 -2.60 -2.94 -25.94
CA ARG A 96 -1.47 -3.86 -25.76
C ARG A 96 -1.38 -4.33 -24.31
N ARG A 97 -1.60 -3.43 -23.34
CA ARG A 97 -1.66 -3.78 -21.91
C ARG A 97 -2.78 -4.78 -21.63
N ASN A 98 -3.98 -4.53 -22.18
CA ASN A 98 -5.13 -5.40 -21.98
C ASN A 98 -4.92 -6.77 -22.64
N TRP A 99 -4.23 -6.83 -23.78
CA TRP A 99 -3.91 -8.10 -24.45
C TRP A 99 -2.90 -8.95 -23.66
N ILE A 100 -1.85 -8.31 -23.11
CA ILE A 100 -0.88 -8.99 -22.25
C ILE A 100 -1.57 -9.55 -21.00
N LEU A 101 -2.43 -8.74 -20.37
CA LEU A 101 -3.19 -9.19 -19.20
C LEU A 101 -4.16 -10.33 -19.55
N ALA A 102 -4.93 -10.20 -20.64
CA ALA A 102 -5.88 -11.23 -21.05
C ALA A 102 -5.21 -12.57 -21.36
N SER A 103 -4.07 -12.55 -22.06
CA SER A 103 -3.29 -13.76 -22.36
C SER A 103 -2.67 -14.39 -21.10
N ALA A 104 -2.17 -13.56 -20.18
CA ALA A 104 -1.68 -14.04 -18.88
C ALA A 104 -2.80 -14.69 -18.04
N TYR A 105 -3.98 -14.07 -17.97
CA TYR A 105 -5.13 -14.64 -17.26
C TYR A 105 -5.62 -15.93 -17.90
N ALA A 106 -5.73 -15.98 -19.23
CA ALA A 106 -6.12 -17.20 -19.94
C ALA A 106 -5.14 -18.34 -19.67
N LEU A 107 -3.83 -18.04 -19.68
CA LEU A 107 -2.79 -19.02 -19.38
C LEU A 107 -2.85 -19.47 -17.91
N ALA A 108 -3.03 -18.54 -16.97
CA ALA A 108 -3.14 -18.84 -15.55
C ALA A 108 -4.35 -19.74 -15.24
N ILE A 109 -5.50 -19.46 -15.86
CA ILE A 109 -6.70 -20.30 -15.76
C ILE A 109 -6.42 -21.68 -16.35
N GLY A 110 -5.77 -21.76 -17.51
CA GLY A 110 -5.40 -23.03 -18.13
C GLY A 110 -4.47 -23.87 -17.26
N VAL A 111 -3.41 -23.26 -16.70
CA VAL A 111 -2.48 -23.93 -15.78
C VAL A 111 -3.18 -24.35 -14.48
N ALA A 112 -4.05 -23.50 -13.94
CA ALA A 112 -4.86 -23.83 -12.78
C ALA A 112 -5.71 -25.08 -13.05
N TYR A 113 -6.43 -25.14 -14.19
CA TYR A 113 -7.19 -26.34 -14.55
C TYR A 113 -6.33 -27.58 -14.76
N LEU A 114 -5.12 -27.42 -15.31
CA LEU A 114 -4.20 -28.54 -15.55
C LEU A 114 -3.61 -29.09 -14.24
N LEU A 115 -3.37 -28.23 -13.25
CA LEU A 115 -2.89 -28.61 -11.93
C LEU A 115 -4.02 -29.09 -11.01
N LEU A 116 -5.20 -28.48 -11.09
CA LEU A 116 -6.38 -28.84 -10.29
C LEU A 116 -7.10 -30.07 -10.85
N GLY A 117 -7.01 -30.34 -12.16
CA GLY A 117 -7.67 -31.49 -12.80
C GLY A 117 -7.28 -32.85 -12.19
N PRO A 118 -5.98 -33.15 -12.03
CA PRO A 118 -5.52 -34.35 -11.35
C PRO A 118 -5.94 -34.39 -9.87
N LEU A 119 -5.91 -33.25 -9.18
CA LEU A 119 -6.28 -33.12 -7.76
C LEU A 119 -7.79 -33.27 -7.50
N LEU A 120 -8.63 -32.85 -8.44
CA LEU A 120 -10.09 -33.09 -8.44
C LEU A 120 -10.43 -34.55 -8.73
N SER A 121 -9.62 -35.23 -9.56
CA SER A 121 -9.80 -36.65 -9.88
C SER A 121 -9.38 -37.59 -8.73
N SER A 122 -8.50 -37.13 -7.85
CA SER A 122 -8.23 -37.78 -6.57
C SER A 122 -9.30 -37.36 -5.56
N ASN A 123 -10.18 -38.28 -5.22
CA ASN A 123 -11.34 -38.18 -4.30
C ASN A 123 -11.09 -37.63 -2.87
N GLN A 124 -10.01 -36.88 -2.62
CA GLN A 124 -9.67 -36.25 -1.34
C GLN A 124 -10.17 -34.80 -1.22
N LEU A 125 -10.49 -34.12 -2.33
CA LEU A 125 -10.99 -32.74 -2.32
C LEU A 125 -12.50 -32.62 -2.57
N THR A 126 -13.17 -33.71 -2.94
CA THR A 126 -14.62 -33.75 -3.23
C THR A 126 -15.44 -33.24 -2.04
N ALA A 127 -15.14 -33.64 -0.80
CA ALA A 127 -15.90 -33.23 0.38
C ALA A 127 -15.95 -31.70 0.64
N TRP A 128 -14.96 -30.92 0.14
CA TRP A 128 -14.97 -29.45 0.26
C TRP A 128 -15.58 -28.76 -0.96
N VAL A 129 -15.56 -29.42 -2.12
CA VAL A 129 -16.03 -28.88 -3.39
C VAL A 129 -17.49 -29.27 -3.67
N ASP A 130 -18.01 -30.33 -3.05
CA ASP A 130 -19.39 -30.82 -3.21
C ASP A 130 -20.45 -29.71 -3.03
N PRO A 131 -20.37 -28.79 -2.04
CA PRO A 131 -21.37 -27.72 -1.90
C PRO A 131 -21.33 -26.71 -3.06
N VAL A 132 -20.14 -26.46 -3.61
CA VAL A 132 -19.94 -25.52 -4.74
C VAL A 132 -20.29 -26.19 -6.06
N HIS A 133 -19.95 -27.47 -6.20
CA HIS A 133 -20.28 -28.32 -7.33
C HIS A 133 -21.80 -28.49 -7.44
N ASP A 134 -22.49 -28.79 -6.33
CA ASP A 134 -23.96 -28.89 -6.30
C ASP A 134 -24.63 -27.55 -6.57
N TRP A 135 -24.08 -26.44 -6.09
CA TRP A 135 -24.58 -25.09 -6.42
C TRP A 135 -24.40 -24.76 -7.91
N TYR A 136 -23.25 -25.13 -8.49
CA TYR A 136 -22.93 -24.95 -9.90
C TYR A 136 -23.80 -25.83 -10.79
N HIS A 137 -24.02 -27.10 -10.43
CA HIS A 137 -24.88 -28.01 -11.17
C HIS A 137 -26.38 -27.75 -10.96
N ALA A 138 -26.79 -27.16 -9.84
CA ALA A 138 -28.16 -26.70 -9.64
C ALA A 138 -28.52 -25.49 -10.51
N HIS A 139 -27.54 -24.72 -10.98
CA HIS A 139 -27.73 -23.54 -11.85
C HIS A 139 -27.19 -23.71 -13.28
N ALA A 140 -26.44 -24.79 -13.57
CA ALA A 140 -25.95 -25.09 -14.90
C ALA A 140 -26.94 -26.02 -15.63
N VAL A 141 -27.82 -25.36 -16.38
CA VAL A 141 -28.56 -25.93 -17.50
C VAL A 141 -27.71 -26.98 -18.22
N GLU A 142 -28.21 -28.21 -18.19
CA GLU A 142 -27.68 -29.39 -18.87
C GLU A 142 -27.22 -28.99 -20.29
N ALA A 143 -25.96 -29.29 -20.62
CA ALA A 143 -25.29 -29.07 -21.92
C ALA A 143 -24.77 -27.66 -22.28
N GLY A 144 -24.82 -26.65 -21.40
CA GLY A 144 -24.36 -25.28 -21.75
C GLY A 144 -22.85 -24.98 -21.58
N GLY A 145 -22.16 -25.62 -20.63
CA GLY A 145 -20.84 -25.18 -20.16
C GLY A 145 -19.70 -25.36 -21.16
N MET A 146 -19.65 -26.49 -21.87
CA MET A 146 -18.58 -26.77 -22.84
C MET A 146 -18.72 -25.91 -24.11
N TRP A 147 -19.94 -25.60 -24.52
CA TRP A 147 -20.19 -24.69 -25.63
C TRP A 147 -19.86 -23.25 -25.29
N MET A 148 -20.08 -22.78 -24.05
CA MET A 148 -19.70 -21.42 -23.65
C MET A 148 -18.19 -21.19 -23.72
N VAL A 149 -17.36 -22.17 -23.33
CA VAL A 149 -15.90 -22.07 -23.41
C VAL A 149 -15.43 -22.04 -24.87
N LEU A 150 -16.01 -22.88 -25.73
CA LEU A 150 -15.73 -22.87 -27.17
C LEU A 150 -16.20 -21.58 -27.84
N LEU A 151 -17.34 -21.02 -27.41
CA LEU A 151 -17.92 -19.80 -27.97
C LEU A 151 -17.11 -18.57 -27.51
N LEU A 152 -16.63 -18.55 -26.27
CA LEU A 152 -15.67 -17.53 -25.78
C LEU A 152 -14.34 -17.61 -26.53
N ALA A 153 -13.79 -18.81 -26.74
CA ALA A 153 -12.57 -19.00 -27.52
C ALA A 153 -12.75 -18.60 -29.00
N ALA A 154 -13.90 -18.92 -29.61
CA ALA A 154 -14.24 -18.54 -30.98
C ALA A 154 -14.47 -17.02 -31.13
N CYS A 155 -15.15 -16.38 -30.17
CA CYS A 155 -15.30 -14.92 -30.14
C CYS A 155 -13.95 -14.21 -29.98
N ALA A 156 -13.05 -14.75 -29.14
CA ALA A 156 -11.70 -14.21 -28.97
C ALA A 156 -10.87 -14.31 -30.27
N LEU A 157 -11.04 -15.39 -31.05
CA LEU A 157 -10.40 -15.57 -32.36
C LEU A 157 -11.01 -14.70 -33.47
N ALA A 158 -12.34 -14.51 -33.48
CA ALA A 158 -13.04 -13.71 -34.48
C ALA A 158 -12.83 -12.19 -34.31
N LEU A 159 -12.50 -11.73 -33.09
CA LEU A 159 -12.17 -10.33 -32.78
C LEU A 159 -10.71 -9.95 -33.07
N VAL A 160 -9.94 -10.86 -33.70
CA VAL A 160 -8.61 -10.57 -34.26
C VAL A 160 -8.80 -9.89 -35.62
N PRO A 161 -8.65 -8.55 -35.77
CA PRO A 161 -8.46 -7.99 -37.10
C PRO A 161 -7.13 -8.53 -37.63
N ALA A 162 -7.19 -9.35 -38.69
CA ALA A 162 -6.02 -9.67 -39.50
C ALA A 162 -5.38 -8.35 -39.93
N GLY A 163 -4.20 -8.07 -39.39
CA GLY A 163 -3.55 -6.79 -39.50
C GLY A 163 -3.36 -6.38 -40.95
N SER A 164 -4.10 -5.37 -41.41
CA SER A 164 -3.68 -4.56 -42.54
C SER A 164 -2.61 -3.61 -42.01
N GLY A 165 -1.35 -4.03 -42.11
CA GLY A 165 -0.22 -3.14 -41.95
C GLY A 165 -0.36 -1.96 -42.90
N ARG A 166 -0.36 -0.75 -42.36
CA ARG A 166 -0.13 0.45 -43.14
C ARG A 166 1.25 0.96 -42.77
N ARG A 167 2.22 0.65 -43.64
CA ARG A 167 3.45 1.44 -43.78
C ARG A 167 3.00 2.90 -43.98
N VAL A 168 3.51 3.79 -43.15
CA VAL A 168 3.52 5.21 -43.46
C VAL A 168 4.85 5.43 -44.17
N ASP A 169 4.76 5.64 -45.47
CA ASP A 169 5.89 6.06 -46.31
C ASP A 169 6.37 7.45 -45.89
N ALA A 170 7.68 7.63 -46.01
CA ALA A 170 8.43 8.86 -45.76
C ALA A 170 8.18 9.94 -46.83
#